data_AF-A0A183J9K7-F1
#
_entry.id   AF-A0A183J9K7-F1
#
_cell.length_a   1.000
_cell.length_b   1.000
_cell.length_c   1.000
_cell.angle_alpha   90.00
_cell.angle_beta   90.00
_cell.angle_gamma   90.00
#
_symmetry.space_group_name_H-M   'P 1'
#
loop_
_entity.id
_entity.type
_entity.pdbx_description
1 polymer ?
#
loop_
_entity_poly.entity_id
_entity_poly.type
_entity_poly.pdbx_seq_one_letter_code
_entity_poly.pdbx_strand_id
1 'polypeptide(L)'
;MSIVEQFSKNKSCKEVAESFVEQINQLSKQADSLVNCSPDSTEASLLETRITSLQELLSELKETILSKEKLLQSADDKLKTYTDTSNELRAWLEDTEELMANQKSPSSDHRVLKAQLEEQKLVEKLIDDKCPQIAKFKDLVDEVCLNLKDETEKAKVHEVQDEITSR
;
A
#
# COMPACT_ATOMS: atom_id res chain seq x y z
N MET A 1 14.14 4.49 5.19
CA MET A 1 13.49 5.62 4.50
C MET A 1 11.99 5.40 4.58
N SER A 2 11.29 6.20 5.38
CA SER A 2 9.84 6.03 5.62
C SER A 2 9.04 6.27 4.33
N ILE A 3 7.83 5.70 4.23
CA ILE A 3 6.91 5.91 3.12
C ILE A 3 6.64 7.41 2.89
N VAL A 4 6.52 8.21 3.96
CA VAL A 4 6.35 9.67 3.91
C VAL A 4 7.53 10.35 3.21
N GLU A 5 8.75 9.93 3.55
CA GLU A 5 9.96 10.47 2.93
C GLU A 5 10.07 10.09 1.45
N GLN A 6 9.61 8.88 1.07
CA GLN A 6 9.55 8.47 -0.33
C GLN A 6 8.51 9.27 -1.13
N PHE A 7 7.35 9.56 -0.55
CA PHE A 7 6.35 10.46 -1.15
C PHE A 7 6.90 11.86 -1.35
N SER A 8 7.57 12.44 -0.34
CA SER A 8 8.21 13.75 -0.48
C SER A 8 9.24 13.77 -1.60
N LYS A 9 10.10 12.75 -1.69
CA LYS A 9 11.09 12.62 -2.78
C LYS A 9 10.44 12.47 -4.15
N ASN A 10 9.38 11.68 -4.27
CA ASN A 10 8.67 11.51 -5.53
C ASN A 10 7.99 12.82 -5.97
N LYS A 11 7.41 13.56 -5.01
CA LYS A 11 6.83 14.89 -5.25
C LYS A 11 7.87 15.88 -5.75
N SER A 12 9.03 15.99 -5.09
CA SER A 12 10.09 16.88 -5.56
C SER A 12 10.61 16.47 -6.95
N CYS A 13 10.69 15.17 -7.25
CA CYS A 13 11.07 14.69 -8.58
C CYS A 13 10.04 15.09 -9.65
N LYS A 14 8.74 15.06 -9.31
CA LYS A 14 7.64 15.53 -10.16
C LYS A 14 7.75 17.02 -10.47
N GLU A 15 8.00 17.85 -9.46
CA GLU A 15 8.19 19.30 -9.62
C GLU A 15 9.39 19.62 -10.53
N VAL A 16 10.50 18.88 -10.39
CA VAL A 16 11.67 18.99 -11.29
C VAL A 16 11.32 18.58 -12.72
N ALA A 17 10.60 17.47 -12.90
CA ALA A 17 10.18 17.01 -14.22
C ALA A 17 9.26 18.03 -14.91
N GLU A 18 8.35 18.66 -14.17
CA GLU A 18 7.48 19.75 -14.66
C GLU A 18 8.29 20.97 -15.12
N SER A 19 9.35 21.34 -14.39
CA SER A 19 10.27 22.41 -14.82
C SER A 19 10.98 22.07 -16.13
N PHE A 20 11.40 20.82 -16.33
CA PHE A 20 12.02 20.38 -17.58
C PHE A 20 11.06 20.40 -18.77
N VAL A 21 9.75 20.22 -18.56
CA VAL A 21 8.76 20.38 -19.64
C VAL A 21 8.86 21.77 -20.26
N GLU A 22 8.86 22.80 -19.41
CA GLU A 22 8.91 24.18 -19.88
C GLU A 22 10.25 24.49 -20.57
N GLN A 23 11.37 24.04 -19.99
CA GLN A 23 12.69 24.24 -20.57
C GLN A 23 12.83 23.55 -21.94
N ILE A 24 12.36 22.31 -22.07
CA ILE A 24 12.40 21.57 -23.34
C ILE A 24 11.49 22.24 -24.37
N ASN A 25 10.29 22.70 -23.99
CA ASN A 25 9.40 23.43 -24.90
C ASN A 25 10.03 24.73 -25.42
N GLN A 26 10.76 25.46 -24.57
CA GLN A 26 11.50 26.65 -24.97
C GLN A 26 12.65 26.31 -25.92
N LEU A 27 13.43 25.27 -25.60
CA LEU A 27 14.52 24.79 -26.45
C LEU A 27 14.01 24.29 -27.80
N SER A 28 12.89 23.58 -27.85
CA SER A 28 12.24 23.14 -29.10
C SER A 28 11.88 24.35 -29.98
N LYS A 29 11.23 25.38 -29.42
CA LYS A 29 10.89 26.60 -30.18
C LYS A 29 12.13 27.31 -30.74
N GLN A 30 13.21 27.37 -29.94
CA GLN A 30 14.47 27.96 -30.38
C GLN A 30 15.12 27.11 -31.49
N ALA A 31 15.11 25.78 -31.34
CA ALA A 31 15.61 24.85 -32.34
C ALA A 31 14.87 24.98 -33.67
N ASP A 32 13.53 25.04 -33.65
CA ASP A 32 12.71 25.22 -34.85
C ASP A 32 13.11 26.50 -35.61
N SER A 33 13.34 27.60 -34.89
CA SER A 33 13.76 28.86 -35.53
C SER A 33 15.12 28.75 -36.23
N LEU A 34 16.07 28.01 -35.65
CA LEU A 34 17.42 27.83 -36.19
C LEU A 34 17.44 26.83 -37.35
N VAL A 35 16.72 25.73 -37.23
CA VAL A 35 16.53 24.73 -38.30
C VAL A 35 15.98 25.40 -39.55
N ASN A 36 14.98 26.28 -39.40
CA ASN A 36 14.41 27.03 -40.51
C ASN A 36 15.39 28.01 -41.19
N CYS A 37 16.48 28.41 -40.53
CA CYS A 37 17.51 29.23 -41.17
C CYS A 37 18.43 28.42 -42.10
N SER A 38 18.58 27.12 -41.86
CA SER A 38 19.41 26.22 -42.70
C SER A 38 18.93 24.76 -42.58
N PRO A 39 17.82 24.40 -43.24
CA PRO A 39 17.14 23.11 -43.03
C PRO A 39 17.94 21.92 -43.53
N ASP A 40 18.76 22.10 -44.57
CA ASP A 40 19.57 21.03 -45.17
C ASP A 40 20.94 20.82 -44.48
N SER A 41 21.19 21.52 -43.38
CA SER A 41 22.45 21.40 -42.64
C SER A 41 22.49 20.14 -41.78
N THR A 42 23.69 19.57 -41.62
CA THR A 42 23.89 18.41 -40.72
C THR A 42 23.61 18.80 -39.27
N GLU A 43 23.91 20.05 -38.92
CA GLU A 43 23.67 20.66 -37.62
C GLU A 43 22.17 20.75 -37.28
N ALA A 44 21.32 21.11 -38.26
CA ALA A 44 19.87 21.15 -38.07
C ALA A 44 19.32 19.75 -37.73
N SER A 45 19.69 18.73 -38.50
CA SER A 45 19.28 17.34 -38.26
C SER A 45 19.77 16.80 -36.90
N LEU A 46 21.01 17.13 -36.51
CA LEU A 46 21.55 16.75 -35.21
C LEU A 46 20.77 17.42 -34.07
N LEU A 47 20.42 18.70 -34.22
CA LEU A 47 19.65 19.45 -33.22
C LEU A 47 18.25 18.88 -33.03
N GLU A 48 17.52 18.59 -34.12
CA GLU A 48 16.21 17.92 -34.07
C GLU A 48 16.30 16.58 -33.34
N THR A 49 17.31 15.77 -33.68
CA THR A 49 17.54 14.47 -33.02
C THR A 49 17.73 14.64 -31.51
N ARG A 50 18.51 15.64 -31.08
CA ARG A 50 18.75 15.91 -29.64
C ARG A 50 17.49 16.37 -28.91
N ILE A 51 16.67 17.22 -29.53
CA ILE A 51 15.39 17.66 -28.97
C ILE A 51 14.45 16.48 -28.80
N THR A 52 14.32 15.62 -29.82
CA THR A 52 13.52 14.40 -29.74
C THR A 52 14.00 13.48 -28.61
N SER A 53 15.31 13.23 -28.51
CA SER A 53 15.85 12.41 -27.41
C SER A 53 15.56 13.00 -26.02
N LEU A 54 15.60 14.34 -25.86
CA LEU A 54 15.24 14.98 -24.59
C LEU A 54 13.75 14.81 -24.26
N GLN A 55 12.88 14.90 -25.26
CA GLN A 55 11.44 14.68 -25.10
C GLN A 55 11.13 13.23 -24.71
N GLU A 56 11.81 12.26 -25.32
CA GLU A 56 11.71 10.83 -24.98
C GLU A 56 12.15 10.57 -23.52
N LEU A 57 13.34 11.04 -23.12
CA LEU A 57 13.84 10.90 -21.74
C LEU A 57 12.91 11.55 -20.71
N LEU A 58 12.32 12.70 -21.04
CA LEU A 58 11.34 13.36 -20.18
C LEU A 58 10.05 12.54 -20.06
N SER A 59 9.61 11.90 -21.14
CA SER A 59 8.45 10.99 -21.12
C SER A 59 8.71 9.79 -20.23
N GLU A 60 9.86 9.12 -20.40
CA GLU A 60 10.27 7.98 -19.57
C GLU A 60 10.38 8.35 -18.08
N LEU A 61 10.93 9.53 -17.78
CA LEU A 61 11.02 10.04 -16.41
C LEU A 61 9.61 10.23 -15.81
N LYS A 62 8.69 10.84 -16.54
CA LYS A 62 7.29 11.03 -16.08
C LYS A 62 6.59 9.71 -15.83
N GLU A 63 6.74 8.73 -16.74
CA GLU A 63 6.18 7.39 -16.56
C GLU A 63 6.73 6.71 -15.31
N THR A 64 8.04 6.83 -15.08
CA THR A 64 8.69 6.28 -13.88
C THR A 64 8.16 6.94 -12.60
N ILE A 65 8.00 8.26 -12.57
CA ILE A 65 7.44 9.01 -11.44
C ILE A 65 6.00 8.58 -11.15
N LEU A 66 5.18 8.43 -12.19
CA LEU A 66 3.78 7.99 -12.07
C LEU A 66 3.67 6.55 -11.58
N SER A 67 4.52 5.66 -12.10
CA SER A 67 4.59 4.27 -11.64
C SER A 67 4.95 4.21 -10.16
N LYS A 68 5.95 4.98 -9.74
CA LYS A 68 6.34 5.08 -8.33
C LYS A 68 5.26 5.69 -7.45
N GLU A 69 4.53 6.70 -7.94
CA GLU A 69 3.40 7.31 -7.23
C GLU A 69 2.30 6.27 -6.95
N LYS A 70 1.95 5.45 -7.94
CA LYS A 70 0.97 4.36 -7.79
C LYS A 70 1.43 3.28 -6.80
N LEU A 71 2.70 2.89 -6.84
CA LEU A 71 3.25 1.91 -5.90
C LEU A 71 3.23 2.43 -4.46
N LEU A 72 3.61 3.69 -4.27
CA LEU A 72 3.57 4.33 -2.94
C LEU A 72 2.13 4.44 -2.42
N GLN A 73 1.17 4.82 -3.27
CA GLN A 73 -0.24 4.86 -2.88
C GLN A 73 -0.77 3.47 -2.50
N SER A 74 -0.46 2.46 -3.30
CA SER A 74 -0.88 1.08 -2.98
C SER A 74 -0.27 0.58 -1.68
N ALA A 75 0.99 0.91 -1.38
CA ALA A 75 1.62 0.55 -0.12
C ALA A 75 0.96 1.26 1.08
N ASP A 76 0.59 2.53 0.93
CA ASP A 76 -0.12 3.32 1.96
C ASP A 76 -1.51 2.74 2.25
N ASP A 77 -2.28 2.43 1.20
CA ASP A 77 -3.62 1.84 1.31
C ASP A 77 -3.57 0.46 2.00
N LYS A 78 -2.55 -0.35 1.70
CA LYS A 78 -2.34 -1.66 2.35
C LYS A 78 -1.97 -1.50 3.82
N LEU A 79 -1.07 -0.57 4.15
CA LEU A 79 -0.67 -0.30 5.54
C LEU A 79 -1.87 0.19 6.37
N LYS A 80 -2.70 1.05 5.79
CA LYS A 80 -3.95 1.49 6.42
C LYS A 80 -4.89 0.31 6.65
N THR A 81 -5.14 -0.48 5.62
CA THR A 81 -6.00 -1.67 5.71
C THR A 81 -5.50 -2.65 6.76
N TYR A 82 -4.18 -2.86 6.85
CA TYR A 82 -3.55 -3.68 7.88
C TYR A 82 -3.83 -3.14 9.28
N THR A 83 -3.65 -1.83 9.47
CA THR A 83 -3.88 -1.17 10.76
C THR A 83 -5.34 -1.29 11.18
N ASP A 84 -6.27 -0.99 10.27
CA ASP A 84 -7.71 -1.07 10.53
C ASP A 84 -8.15 -2.52 10.83
N THR A 85 -7.69 -3.49 10.05
CA THR A 85 -8.00 -4.92 10.25
C THR A 85 -7.41 -5.45 11.55
N SER A 86 -6.17 -5.08 11.89
CA SER A 86 -5.54 -5.47 13.16
C SER A 86 -6.34 -4.96 14.36
N ASN A 87 -6.79 -3.70 14.31
CA ASN A 87 -7.61 -3.12 15.37
C ASN A 87 -8.99 -3.79 15.48
N GLU A 88 -9.64 -4.07 14.34
CA GLU A 88 -10.91 -4.79 14.31
C GLU A 88 -10.78 -6.20 14.92
N LEU A 89 -9.74 -6.95 14.53
CA LEU A 89 -9.50 -8.29 15.05
C LEU A 89 -9.17 -8.29 16.54
N ARG A 90 -8.37 -7.32 17.01
CA ARG A 90 -8.06 -7.19 18.43
C ARG A 90 -9.30 -6.89 19.27
N ALA A 91 -10.15 -5.94 18.81
CA ALA A 91 -11.41 -5.64 19.49
C ALA A 91 -12.34 -6.86 19.51
N TRP A 92 -12.46 -7.58 18.39
CA TRP A 92 -13.26 -8.79 18.32
C TRP A 92 -12.75 -9.91 19.26
N LEU A 93 -11.43 -10.09 19.34
CA LEU A 93 -10.80 -11.04 20.27
C LEU A 93 -11.09 -10.66 21.72
N GLU A 94 -10.95 -9.39 22.09
CA GLU A 94 -11.29 -8.89 23.43
C GLU A 94 -12.76 -9.16 23.79
N ASP A 95 -13.70 -8.81 22.90
CA ASP A 95 -15.13 -9.04 23.11
C ASP A 95 -15.45 -10.54 23.24
N THR A 96 -14.81 -11.39 22.43
CA THR A 96 -15.05 -12.84 22.41
C THR A 96 -14.45 -13.53 23.63
N GLU A 97 -13.25 -13.12 24.05
CA GLU A 97 -12.64 -13.61 25.29
C GLU A 97 -13.44 -13.21 26.52
N GLU A 98 -13.96 -11.97 26.57
CA GLU A 98 -14.86 -11.54 27.63
C GLU A 98 -16.16 -12.37 27.63
N LEU A 99 -16.75 -12.62 26.45
CA LEU A 99 -17.91 -13.49 26.32
C LEU A 99 -17.63 -14.89 26.86
N MET A 100 -16.49 -15.49 26.50
CA MET A 100 -16.07 -16.82 26.95
C MET A 100 -15.82 -16.85 28.46
N ALA A 101 -15.15 -15.83 29.01
CA ALA A 101 -14.89 -15.73 30.45
C ALA A 101 -16.16 -15.57 31.29
N ASN A 102 -17.19 -14.93 30.73
CA ASN A 102 -18.48 -14.71 31.39
C ASN A 102 -19.46 -15.89 31.26
N GLN A 103 -19.07 -16.98 30.61
CA GLN A 103 -19.93 -18.15 30.49
C GLN A 103 -20.22 -18.81 31.85
N LYS A 104 -21.49 -19.16 32.07
CA LYS A 104 -21.91 -19.84 33.29
C LYS A 104 -21.50 -21.30 33.27
N SER A 105 -21.17 -21.84 34.44
CA SER A 105 -20.97 -23.27 34.62
C SER A 105 -22.19 -24.08 34.13
N PRO A 106 -21.99 -25.32 33.62
CA PRO A 106 -23.08 -26.16 33.18
C PRO A 106 -24.15 -26.32 34.25
N SER A 107 -25.42 -26.09 33.90
CA SER A 107 -26.54 -26.22 34.81
C SER A 107 -26.89 -27.70 35.04
N SER A 108 -27.30 -28.03 36.26
CA SER A 108 -27.89 -29.35 36.56
C SER A 108 -29.34 -29.48 36.06
N ASP A 109 -29.99 -28.37 35.70
CA ASP A 109 -31.31 -28.38 35.08
C ASP A 109 -31.21 -28.66 33.58
N HIS A 110 -31.88 -29.73 33.12
CA HIS A 110 -31.81 -30.19 31.74
C HIS A 110 -32.27 -29.15 30.71
N ARG A 111 -33.26 -28.31 31.03
CA ARG A 111 -33.75 -27.28 30.11
C ARG A 111 -32.73 -26.16 29.96
N VAL A 112 -32.14 -25.74 31.08
CA VAL A 112 -31.07 -24.72 31.10
C VAL A 112 -29.82 -25.24 30.40
N LEU A 113 -29.42 -26.49 30.65
CA LEU A 113 -28.28 -27.12 29.99
C LEU A 113 -28.44 -27.17 28.47
N LYS A 114 -29.65 -27.47 27.98
CA LYS A 114 -29.94 -27.46 26.54
C LYS A 114 -29.81 -26.06 25.95
N ALA A 115 -30.27 -25.02 26.66
CA ALA A 115 -30.10 -23.63 26.22
C ALA A 115 -28.62 -23.22 26.19
N GLN A 116 -27.85 -23.57 27.22
CA GLN A 116 -26.41 -23.34 27.28
C GLN A 116 -25.69 -24.02 26.11
N LEU A 117 -26.07 -25.24 25.74
CA LEU A 117 -25.46 -25.94 24.59
C LEU A 117 -25.73 -25.22 23.26
N GLU A 118 -26.93 -24.69 23.05
CA GLU A 118 -27.23 -23.90 21.85
C GLU A 118 -26.46 -22.57 21.83
N GLU A 119 -26.30 -21.92 22.99
CA GLU A 119 -25.43 -20.74 23.13
C GLU A 119 -23.98 -21.06 22.77
N GLN A 120 -23.43 -22.18 23.24
CA GLN A 120 -22.07 -22.62 22.87
C GLN A 120 -21.90 -22.81 21.36
N LYS A 121 -22.88 -23.42 20.69
CA LYS A 121 -22.83 -23.60 19.23
C LYS A 121 -22.83 -22.26 18.48
N LEU A 122 -23.53 -21.25 19.01
CA LEU A 122 -23.51 -19.92 18.43
C LEU A 122 -22.13 -19.26 18.60
N VAL A 123 -21.48 -19.45 19.75
CA VAL A 123 -20.12 -18.96 19.99
C VAL A 123 -19.10 -19.65 19.09
N GLU A 124 -19.18 -20.99 18.98
CA GLU A 124 -18.34 -21.77 18.06
C GLU A 124 -18.49 -21.25 16.63
N LYS A 125 -19.73 -21.05 16.18
CA LYS A 125 -19.99 -20.48 14.86
C LYS A 125 -19.44 -19.07 14.69
N LEU A 126 -19.55 -18.21 15.70
CA LEU A 126 -19.00 -16.84 15.65
C LEU A 126 -17.49 -16.85 15.44
N ILE A 127 -16.78 -17.77 16.10
CA ILE A 127 -15.34 -17.97 15.96
C ILE A 127 -15.00 -18.53 14.58
N ASP A 128 -15.73 -19.56 14.12
CA ASP A 128 -15.54 -20.16 12.80
C ASP A 128 -15.75 -19.14 11.67
N ASP A 129 -16.76 -18.28 11.79
CA ASP A 129 -17.06 -17.23 10.81
C ASP A 129 -15.93 -16.19 10.70
N LYS A 130 -15.07 -16.07 11.73
CA LYS A 130 -13.94 -15.13 11.78
C LYS A 130 -12.62 -15.73 11.31
N CYS A 131 -12.46 -17.05 11.30
CA CYS A 131 -11.28 -17.75 10.78
C CYS A 131 -10.84 -17.30 9.36
N PRO A 132 -11.75 -17.10 8.38
CA PRO A 132 -11.37 -16.60 7.05
C PRO A 132 -10.81 -15.18 7.07
N GLN A 133 -11.23 -14.32 7.99
CA GLN A 133 -10.72 -12.95 8.13
C GLN A 133 -9.30 -12.96 8.69
N ILE A 134 -9.01 -13.85 9.66
CA ILE A 134 -7.65 -14.06 10.18
C ILE A 134 -6.72 -14.59 9.08
N ALA A 135 -7.18 -15.51 8.23
CA ALA A 135 -6.38 -15.98 7.09
C ALA A 135 -6.03 -14.84 6.12
N LYS A 136 -7.02 -14.02 5.74
CA LYS A 136 -6.79 -12.84 4.90
C LYS A 136 -5.85 -11.82 5.55
N PHE A 137 -5.93 -11.67 6.87
CA PHE A 137 -5.03 -10.79 7.60
C PHE A 137 -3.57 -11.27 7.55
N LYS A 138 -3.33 -12.58 7.60
CA LYS A 138 -1.98 -13.15 7.39
C LYS A 138 -1.44 -12.84 5.99
N ASP A 139 -2.26 -13.04 4.95
CA ASP A 139 -1.88 -12.70 3.57
C ASP A 139 -1.56 -11.21 3.44
N LEU A 140 -2.37 -10.34 4.07
CA LEU A 140 -2.15 -8.89 4.10
C LEU A 140 -0.84 -8.51 4.81
N VAL A 141 -0.48 -9.21 5.89
CA VAL A 141 0.81 -9.02 6.57
C VAL A 141 1.97 -9.35 5.63
N ASP A 142 1.92 -10.48 4.94
CA ASP A 142 2.96 -10.85 3.97
C ASP A 142 3.12 -9.78 2.89
N GLU A 143 2.01 -9.26 2.36
CA GLU A 143 2.02 -8.17 1.38
C GLU A 143 2.60 -6.85 1.93
N VAL A 144 2.27 -6.47 3.16
CA VAL A 144 2.84 -5.27 3.80
C VAL A 144 4.34 -5.46 4.05
N CYS A 145 4.76 -6.63 4.54
CA CYS A 145 6.17 -6.96 4.77
C CYS A 145 7.01 -6.93 3.50
N LEU A 146 6.45 -7.31 2.33
CA LEU A 146 7.15 -7.17 1.04
C LEU A 146 7.44 -5.71 0.66
N ASN A 147 6.62 -4.76 1.12
CA ASN A 147 6.75 -3.34 0.81
C ASN A 147 7.62 -2.58 1.84
N LEU A 148 7.76 -3.12 3.05
CA LEU A 148 8.64 -2.57 4.08
C LEU A 148 10.10 -2.89 3.76
N LYS A 149 10.97 -1.89 3.90
CA LYS A 149 12.43 -2.06 3.76
C LYS A 149 13.14 -2.23 5.09
N ASP A 150 12.50 -1.81 6.17
CA ASP A 150 13.07 -1.85 7.51
C ASP A 150 12.68 -3.17 8.20
N GLU A 151 13.68 -3.99 8.54
CA GLU A 151 13.47 -5.26 9.23
C GLU A 151 12.85 -5.07 10.63
N THR A 152 13.08 -3.93 11.27
CA THR A 152 12.46 -3.59 12.56
C THR A 152 10.97 -3.34 12.41
N GLU A 153 10.55 -2.67 11.33
CA GLU A 153 9.13 -2.44 11.05
C GLU A 153 8.43 -3.76 10.68
N LYS A 154 9.08 -4.62 9.89
CA LYS A 154 8.58 -5.98 9.61
C LYS A 154 8.42 -6.81 10.87
N ALA A 155 9.40 -6.77 11.78
CA ALA A 155 9.33 -7.49 13.05
C ALA A 155 8.12 -7.06 13.87
N LYS A 156 7.81 -5.76 13.93
CA LYS A 156 6.61 -5.25 14.61
C LYS A 156 5.31 -5.72 13.96
N VAL A 157 5.26 -5.76 12.63
CA VAL A 157 4.08 -6.25 11.91
C VAL A 157 3.83 -7.73 12.21
N HIS A 158 4.89 -8.55 12.23
CA HIS A 158 4.79 -9.96 12.59
C HIS A 158 4.49 -10.17 14.07
N GLU A 159 5.00 -9.35 14.98
CA GLU A 159 4.66 -9.40 16.41
C GLU A 159 3.14 -9.23 16.62
N VAL A 160 2.53 -8.27 15.93
CA VAL A 160 1.07 -8.08 15.97
C VAL A 160 0.32 -9.26 15.33
N GLN A 161 0.87 -9.86 14.28
CA GLN A 161 0.30 -11.06 13.68
C GLN A 161 0.33 -12.24 14.68
N ASP A 162 1.44 -12.44 15.37
CA ASP A 162 1.61 -13.50 16.36
C ASP A 162 0.70 -13.28 17.57
N GLU A 163 0.54 -12.03 18.02
CA GLU A 163 -0.43 -11.64 19.07
C GLU A 163 -1.86 -12.06 18.69
N ILE A 164 -2.31 -11.70 17.48
CA ILE A 164 -3.68 -11.98 17.02
C ILE A 164 -3.91 -13.47 16.75
N THR A 165 -2.87 -14.21 16.37
CA THR A 165 -3.01 -15.61 15.95
C THR A 165 -2.73 -16.63 17.04
N SER A 166 -2.17 -16.19 18.17
CA SER A 166 -1.91 -17.03 19.36
C SER A 166 -3.03 -16.98 20.42
N ARG A 167 -3.90 -15.96 20.36
CA ARG A 167 -5.13 -15.84 21.15
C ARG A 167 -6.23 -16.72 20.56
#